data_AF-A0A2V7FHC2-F1
#
_entry.id   AF-A0A2V7FHC2-F1
#
_cell.length_a   1.000
_cell.length_b   1.000
_cell.length_c   1.000
_cell.angle_alpha   90.00
_cell.angle_beta   90.00
_cell.angle_gamma   90.00
#
_symmetry.space_group_name_H-M   'P 1'
#
loop_
_entity.id
_entity.type
_entity.pdbx_description
1 polymer ?
#
loop_
_entity_poly.entity_id
_entity_poly.type
_entity_poly.pdbx_seq_one_letter_code
_entity_poly.pdbx_strand_id
1 'polypeptide(L)'
;MRRALAGVAAVLLLAGCHAATRGVTFVASVPCLPPGVSGDFFGWPVVAFEPIVLHQEEGDDVEARVVRYQRAHEAVTVVWVGADLVVVDPSPDTAEPDWVDGSLVIDDELRLRARAEAPCQWRRHRAPA
;
A
#
# COMPACT_ATOMS: atom_id res chain seq x y z
N MET A 1 -45.35 12.10 -52.68
CA MET A 1 -45.65 10.71 -52.30
C MET A 1 -44.46 9.83 -52.70
N ARG A 2 -43.89 9.09 -51.71
CA ARG A 2 -43.35 7.71 -51.77
C ARG A 2 -42.54 7.31 -53.02
N ARG A 3 -41.28 6.86 -53.00
CA ARG A 3 -40.44 6.22 -51.97
C ARG A 3 -38.97 6.34 -52.42
N ALA A 4 -38.09 6.79 -51.52
CA ALA A 4 -36.65 6.56 -51.60
C ALA A 4 -36.32 5.33 -50.75
N LEU A 5 -35.53 4.40 -51.30
CA LEU A 5 -34.90 3.20 -50.72
C LEU A 5 -34.05 2.63 -51.87
N ALA A 6 -32.84 2.12 -51.76
CA ALA A 6 -31.93 1.85 -50.66
C ALA A 6 -30.59 1.40 -51.30
N GLY A 7 -29.52 1.40 -50.50
CA GLY A 7 -28.26 0.71 -50.81
C GLY A 7 -27.18 1.69 -51.28
N VAL A 8 -26.08 1.88 -50.57
CA VAL A 8 -25.23 0.86 -49.94
C VAL A 8 -24.71 1.43 -48.61
N ALA A 9 -25.10 0.83 -47.48
CA ALA A 9 -24.48 1.11 -46.20
C ALA A 9 -23.12 0.39 -46.17
N ALA A 10 -22.04 1.15 -46.27
CA ALA A 10 -20.68 0.65 -46.13
C ALA A 10 -20.49 0.12 -44.70
N VAL A 11 -20.33 -1.20 -44.59
CA VAL A 11 -19.93 -1.87 -43.36
C VAL A 11 -18.42 -1.64 -43.20
N LEU A 12 -18.05 -0.58 -42.46
CA LEU A 12 -16.69 -0.42 -41.95
C LEU A 12 -16.57 -1.29 -40.70
N LEU A 13 -16.07 -2.52 -40.92
CA LEU A 13 -15.51 -3.38 -39.88
C LEU A 13 -14.32 -2.64 -39.25
N LEU A 14 -14.59 -1.90 -38.17
CA LEU A 14 -13.55 -1.42 -37.28
C LEU A 14 -12.93 -2.66 -36.62
N ALA A 15 -11.82 -3.11 -37.20
CA ALA A 15 -10.89 -4.02 -36.56
C ALA A 15 -10.43 -3.35 -35.26
N GLY A 16 -11.12 -3.68 -34.17
CA GLY A 16 -10.63 -3.46 -32.83
C GLY A 16 -9.39 -4.31 -32.64
N CYS A 17 -8.24 -3.79 -33.08
CA CYS A 17 -6.98 -4.08 -32.44
C CYS A 17 -7.12 -3.60 -30.99
N HIS A 18 -7.70 -4.45 -30.13
CA HIS A 18 -7.31 -4.41 -28.74
C HIS A 18 -5.83 -4.79 -28.74
N ALA A 19 -5.00 -3.76 -28.91
CA ALA A 19 -3.67 -3.76 -28.37
C ALA A 19 -3.84 -4.28 -26.95
N ALA A 20 -3.43 -5.53 -26.75
CA ALA A 20 -3.09 -6.01 -25.44
C ALA A 20 -2.07 -5.00 -24.96
N THR A 21 -2.52 -4.03 -24.16
CA THR A 21 -1.65 -3.34 -23.24
C THR A 21 -1.09 -4.50 -22.43
N ARG A 22 0.10 -4.96 -22.82
CA ARG A 22 0.98 -5.70 -21.95
C ARG A 22 1.07 -4.79 -20.75
N GLY A 23 0.21 -5.07 -19.76
CA GLY A 23 0.24 -4.40 -18.49
C GLY A 23 1.67 -4.53 -18.07
N VAL A 24 2.36 -3.39 -18.01
CA VAL A 24 3.66 -3.33 -17.39
C VAL A 24 3.36 -3.81 -15.98
N THR A 25 3.65 -5.08 -15.70
CA THR A 25 3.76 -5.56 -14.34
C THR A 25 4.95 -4.79 -13.80
N PHE A 26 4.66 -3.62 -13.24
CA PHE A 26 5.53 -3.02 -12.25
C PHE A 26 5.64 -4.10 -11.19
N VAL A 27 6.72 -4.88 -11.25
CA VAL A 27 7.27 -5.51 -10.07
C VAL A 27 7.79 -4.32 -9.27
N ALA A 28 6.86 -3.60 -8.64
CA ALA A 28 7.20 -2.72 -7.55
C ALA A 28 8.04 -3.62 -6.63
N SER A 29 9.26 -3.21 -6.37
CA SER A 29 10.07 -3.81 -5.32
C SER A 29 9.22 -3.74 -4.06
N VAL A 30 8.50 -4.83 -3.78
CA VAL A 30 7.55 -4.91 -2.67
C VAL A 30 8.41 -4.75 -1.43
N PRO A 31 8.11 -3.77 -0.55
CA PRO A 31 8.83 -3.68 0.71
C PRO A 31 8.67 -5.03 1.40
N CYS A 32 9.70 -5.46 2.11
CA CYS A 32 9.59 -6.65 2.93
C CYS A 32 8.42 -6.51 3.90
N LEU A 33 7.79 -7.64 4.20
CA LEU A 33 6.62 -7.70 5.04
C LEU A 33 6.87 -8.54 6.29
N PRO A 34 6.11 -8.31 7.37
CA PRO A 34 6.18 -9.17 8.53
C PRO A 34 5.81 -10.62 8.20
N PRO A 35 6.33 -11.59 8.96
CA PRO A 35 5.98 -13.00 8.78
C PRO A 35 4.46 -13.23 8.82
N GLY A 36 3.95 -13.94 7.81
CA GLY A 36 2.53 -14.29 7.71
C GLY A 36 1.63 -13.20 7.13
N VAL A 37 2.16 -12.01 6.83
CA VAL A 37 1.41 -10.95 6.14
C VAL A 37 1.59 -11.08 4.63
N SER A 38 0.48 -11.19 3.88
CA SER A 38 0.52 -11.20 2.42
C SER A 38 0.65 -9.79 1.86
N GLY A 39 1.42 -9.60 0.78
CA GLY A 39 1.49 -8.31 0.07
C GLY A 39 0.27 -7.99 -0.79
N ASP A 40 -0.71 -8.89 -0.88
CA ASP A 40 -1.92 -8.66 -1.69
C ASP A 40 -2.72 -7.43 -1.25
N PHE A 41 -2.58 -6.99 0.00
CA PHE A 41 -3.30 -5.81 0.51
C PHE A 41 -2.87 -4.52 -0.19
N PHE A 42 -1.67 -4.44 -0.79
CA PHE A 42 -1.29 -3.28 -1.60
C PHE A 42 -2.19 -3.06 -2.82
N GLY A 43 -2.89 -4.11 -3.27
CA GLY A 43 -3.89 -4.04 -4.34
C GLY A 43 -5.31 -3.70 -3.85
N TRP A 44 -5.53 -3.57 -2.54
CA TRP A 44 -6.85 -3.26 -1.99
C TRP A 44 -7.13 -1.75 -2.04
N PRO A 45 -8.40 -1.33 -2.04
CA PRO A 45 -8.76 0.08 -1.90
C PRO A 45 -8.18 0.71 -0.63
N VAL A 46 -7.61 1.90 -0.77
CA VAL A 46 -7.28 2.77 0.37
C VAL A 46 -8.57 3.46 0.82
N VAL A 47 -8.96 3.23 2.08
CA VAL A 47 -10.21 3.77 2.64
C VAL A 47 -9.98 4.86 3.70
N ALA A 48 -8.78 4.92 4.25
CA ALA A 48 -8.35 6.01 5.13
C ALA A 48 -6.88 6.32 4.89
N PHE A 49 -6.55 7.60 5.06
CA PHE A 49 -5.22 8.14 4.84
C PHE A 49 -5.03 9.33 5.78
N GLU A 50 -4.07 9.25 6.69
CA GLU A 50 -3.81 10.26 7.71
C GLU A 50 -2.31 10.62 7.75
N PRO A 51 -1.94 11.88 7.49
CA PRO A 51 -0.56 12.33 7.70
C PRO A 51 -0.26 12.45 9.19
N ILE A 52 0.88 11.91 9.61
CA ILE A 52 1.39 12.00 10.98
C ILE A 52 2.85 12.47 10.94
N VAL A 53 3.40 12.78 12.11
CA VAL A 53 4.82 13.10 12.28
C VAL A 53 5.45 12.05 13.20
N LEU A 54 6.59 11.52 12.78
CA LEU A 54 7.45 10.67 13.61
C LEU A 54 8.76 11.41 13.89
N HIS A 55 9.36 11.13 15.05
CA HIS A 55 10.63 11.74 15.44
C HIS A 55 11.80 10.85 15.03
N GLN A 56 12.88 11.45 14.53
CA GLN A 56 14.17 10.77 14.35
C GLN A 56 15.03 10.85 15.61
N GLU A 57 15.99 9.93 15.71
CA GLU A 57 16.99 9.88 16.78
C GLU A 57 17.74 11.20 16.99
N GLU A 58 18.04 11.90 15.88
CA GLU A 58 18.80 13.15 15.87
C GLU A 58 17.95 14.37 16.26
N GLY A 59 16.64 14.18 16.51
CA GLY A 59 15.71 15.22 16.95
C GLY A 59 14.92 15.89 15.83
N ASP A 60 15.11 15.46 14.58
CA ASP A 60 14.33 15.94 13.44
C ASP A 60 12.97 15.25 13.32
N ASP A 61 11.98 15.98 12.82
CA ASP A 61 10.66 15.46 12.50
C ASP A 61 10.62 14.90 11.07
N VAL A 62 9.91 13.79 10.89
CA VAL A 62 9.73 13.13 9.59
C VAL A 62 8.25 12.96 9.31
N GLU A 63 7.85 13.37 8.10
CA GLU A 63 6.51 13.11 7.60
C GLU A 63 6.30 11.61 7.39
N ALA A 64 5.25 11.09 8.02
CA ALA A 64 4.79 9.73 7.83
C ALA A 64 3.29 9.70 7.51
N ARG A 65 2.81 8.56 7.05
CA ARG A 65 1.42 8.40 6.59
C ARG A 65 0.85 7.10 7.13
N VAL A 66 -0.22 7.20 7.92
CA VAL A 66 -1.06 6.06 8.26
C VAL A 66 -1.99 5.80 7.09
N VAL A 67 -1.98 4.58 6.57
CA VAL A 67 -2.79 4.19 5.41
C VAL A 67 -3.56 2.93 5.76
N ARG A 68 -4.89 2.98 5.58
CA ARG A 68 -5.76 1.82 5.76
C ARG A 68 -6.20 1.28 4.41
N TYR A 69 -5.81 0.04 4.16
CA TYR A 69 -6.27 -0.78 3.03
C TYR A 69 -7.43 -1.64 3.49
N GLN A 70 -8.51 -1.70 2.71
CA GLN A 70 -9.67 -2.49 3.09
C GLN A 70 -10.36 -3.13 1.90
N ARG A 71 -10.73 -4.40 2.05
CA ARG A 71 -11.53 -5.16 1.09
C ARG A 71 -12.56 -5.99 1.84
N ALA A 72 -13.83 -5.72 1.57
CA ALA A 72 -14.95 -6.33 2.30
C ALA A 72 -14.76 -6.18 3.82
N HIS A 73 -14.57 -7.29 4.55
CA HIS A 73 -14.40 -7.32 6.00
C HIS A 73 -12.92 -7.44 6.43
N GLU A 74 -11.98 -7.48 5.49
CA GLU A 74 -10.54 -7.53 5.76
C GLU A 74 -9.96 -6.12 5.69
N ALA A 75 -9.11 -5.76 6.66
CA ALA A 75 -8.39 -4.50 6.68
C ALA A 75 -6.94 -4.70 7.11
N VAL A 76 -6.05 -3.86 6.57
CA VAL A 76 -4.66 -3.76 7.00
C VAL A 76 -4.36 -2.28 7.15
N THR A 77 -3.80 -1.88 8.29
CA THR A 77 -3.30 -0.53 8.52
C THR A 77 -1.78 -0.56 8.48
N VAL A 78 -1.16 0.40 7.81
CA VAL A 78 0.29 0.51 7.75
C VAL A 78 0.73 1.94 7.99
N VAL A 79 1.98 2.11 8.43
CA VAL A 79 2.65 3.41 8.51
C VAL A 79 3.80 3.44 7.51
N TRP A 80 3.74 4.41 6.61
CA TRP A 80 4.78 4.68 5.62
C TRP A 80 5.62 5.89 6.01
N VAL A 81 6.94 5.77 5.81
CA VAL A 81 7.88 6.89 5.79
C VAL A 81 8.55 6.91 4.43
N GLY A 82 8.24 7.90 3.60
CA GLY A 82 8.69 7.88 2.20
C GLY A 82 8.20 6.63 1.46
N ALA A 83 9.12 5.73 1.13
CA ALA A 83 8.84 4.44 0.48
C ALA A 83 9.00 3.23 1.41
N ASP A 84 9.34 3.47 2.69
CA ASP A 84 9.62 2.42 3.67
C ASP A 84 8.39 2.15 4.54
N LEU A 85 8.15 0.86 4.84
CA LEU A 85 7.12 0.44 5.78
C LEU A 85 7.71 0.36 7.18
N VAL A 86 7.18 1.17 8.08
CA VAL A 86 7.63 1.23 9.47
C VAL A 86 6.75 0.37 10.37
N VAL A 87 5.43 0.39 10.13
CA VAL A 87 4.44 -0.35 10.92
C VAL A 87 3.48 -1.09 9.99
N VAL A 88 3.11 -2.31 10.35
CA VAL A 88 2.07 -3.10 9.69
C VAL A 88 1.19 -3.76 10.73
N ASP A 89 -0.07 -3.33 10.79
CA ASP A 89 -1.13 -3.96 11.55
C ASP A 89 -2.05 -4.77 10.61
N PRO A 90 -1.94 -6.12 10.62
CA PRO A 90 -2.74 -6.98 9.76
C PRO A 90 -4.18 -7.18 10.23
N SER A 91 -4.51 -6.75 11.46
CA SER A 91 -5.80 -6.98 12.10
C SER A 91 -6.26 -5.73 12.89
N PRO A 92 -6.35 -4.55 12.25
CA PRO A 92 -6.50 -3.26 12.94
C PRO A 92 -7.82 -3.04 13.68
N ASP A 93 -8.77 -3.95 13.52
CA ASP A 93 -10.05 -3.93 14.22
C ASP A 93 -10.07 -4.92 15.41
N THR A 94 -8.91 -5.46 15.79
CA THR A 94 -8.73 -6.41 16.89
C THR A 94 -7.69 -5.89 17.88
N ALA A 95 -7.54 -6.56 19.01
CA ALA A 95 -6.49 -6.26 19.99
C ALA A 95 -5.15 -6.96 19.67
N GLU A 96 -4.99 -7.54 18.47
CA GLU A 96 -3.73 -8.15 18.08
C GLU A 96 -2.63 -7.08 17.96
N PRO A 97 -1.42 -7.35 18.47
CA PRO A 97 -0.32 -6.39 18.36
C PRO A 97 0.11 -6.24 16.89
N ASP A 98 0.42 -5.02 16.51
CA ASP A 98 1.01 -4.68 15.22
C ASP A 98 2.48 -5.12 15.12
N TRP A 99 3.02 -5.03 13.91
CA TRP A 99 4.41 -5.27 13.60
C TRP A 99 5.13 -3.96 13.35
N VAL A 100 6.36 -3.86 13.88
CA VAL A 100 7.25 -2.71 13.65
C VAL A 100 8.54 -3.21 13.03
N ASP A 101 9.06 -2.47 12.04
CA ASP A 101 10.38 -2.74 11.48
C ASP A 101 11.47 -2.18 12.40
N GLY A 102 12.11 -3.09 13.13
CA GLY A 102 13.19 -2.77 14.04
C GLY A 102 14.49 -2.31 13.40
N SER A 103 14.64 -2.51 12.09
CA SER A 103 15.76 -1.94 11.34
C SER A 103 15.61 -0.43 11.18
N LEU A 104 14.39 0.10 11.29
CA LEU A 104 14.04 1.51 11.16
C LEU A 104 13.68 2.16 12.51
N VAL A 105 13.18 1.39 13.48
CA VAL A 105 12.66 1.92 14.76
C VAL A 105 13.52 1.53 15.96
N ILE A 106 13.83 2.53 16.80
CA ILE A 106 14.70 2.41 17.98
C ILE A 106 13.95 1.90 19.21
N ASP A 107 12.73 2.38 19.44
CA ASP A 107 11.98 2.18 20.68
C ASP A 107 10.49 1.92 20.43
N ASP A 108 9.73 1.69 21.50
CA ASP A 108 8.29 1.43 21.43
C ASP A 108 7.46 2.71 21.18
N GLU A 109 8.08 3.90 21.19
CA GLU A 109 7.46 5.17 20.83
C GLU A 109 7.55 5.46 19.32
N LEU A 110 8.01 4.47 18.53
CA LEU A 110 8.20 4.56 17.08
C LEU A 110 9.22 5.62 16.66
N ARG A 111 10.21 5.93 17.50
CA ARG A 111 11.30 6.83 17.11
C ARG A 111 12.16 6.19 16.03
N LEU A 112 12.36 6.93 14.94
CA LEU A 112 13.05 6.47 13.75
C LEU A 112 14.57 6.61 13.89
N ARG A 113 15.29 5.67 13.30
CA ARG A 113 16.72 5.74 13.09
C ARG A 113 17.01 6.66 11.91
N ALA A 114 18.10 7.43 12.00
CA ALA A 114 18.59 8.21 10.86
C ALA A 114 19.03 7.31 9.68
N ARG A 115 19.38 6.05 9.96
CA ARG A 115 19.74 5.05 8.95
C ARG A 115 19.27 3.66 9.36
N ALA A 116 18.74 2.92 8.39
CA ALA A 116 18.38 1.52 8.58
C ALA A 116 19.59 0.67 9.00
N GLU A 117 19.44 -0.17 10.03
CA GLU A 117 20.50 -1.07 10.50
C GLU A 117 20.64 -2.34 9.66
N ALA A 118 19.56 -2.73 8.98
CA ALA A 118 19.46 -3.93 8.14
C ALA A 118 18.37 -3.70 7.08
N PRO A 119 18.21 -4.60 6.09
CA PRO A 119 17.13 -4.46 5.12
C PRO A 119 15.75 -4.41 5.79
N CYS A 120 15.46 -5.38 6.68
CA CYS A 120 14.18 -5.50 7.39
C CYS A 120 14.33 -6.33 8.66
N GLN A 121 13.72 -5.93 9.78
CA GLN A 121 13.67 -6.69 11.02
C GLN A 121 12.33 -6.54 11.74
N TRP A 122 11.33 -7.27 11.25
CA TRP A 122 9.98 -7.24 11.83
C TRP A 122 9.92 -7.87 13.21
N ARG A 123 9.38 -7.13 14.17
CA ARG A 123 9.06 -7.59 15.54
C ARG A 123 7.63 -7.21 15.90
N ARG A 124 7.01 -7.93 16.83
CA ARG A 124 5.73 -7.52 17.41
C ARG A 124 5.97 -6.31 18.31
N HIS A 125 5.18 -5.27 18.11
CA HIS A 125 5.18 -4.10 18.99
C HIS A 125 4.44 -4.46 20.28
N ARG A 126 4.97 -4.02 21.41
CA ARG A 126 4.19 -3.95 22.64
C ARG A 126 3.67 -2.54 22.73
N ALA A 127 2.38 -2.35 22.50
CA ALA A 127 1.74 -1.10 22.86
C ALA A 127 2.07 -0.80 24.34
N PRO A 128 2.45 0.44 24.69
CA PRO A 128 2.63 0.81 26.09
C PRO A 128 1.31 0.55 26.85
N ALA A 129 1.44 -0.11 28.00
CA ALA A 129 0.31 -0.48 28.87
C ALA A 129 -0.30 0.72 29.60
#